data_AF-A0A399TDM2-F1
#
_entry.id   AF-A0A399TDM2-F1
#
_cell.length_a   1.000
_cell.length_b   1.000
_cell.length_c   1.000
_cell.angle_alpha   90.00
_cell.angle_beta   90.00
_cell.angle_gamma   90.00
#
_symmetry.space_group_name_H-M   'P 1'
#
loop_
_entity.id
_entity.type
_entity.pdbx_description
1 polymer ?
#
loop_
_entity_poly.entity_id
_entity_poly.type
_entity_poly.pdbx_seq_one_letter_code
_entity_poly.pdbx_strand_id
1 'polypeptide(L)'
;MPNRLADAVSPYLLSHADNPVDWRPWGPEAFAEAARRDVPVLVSVGYSTCHWCHVMARETFQDPALASRLNDGFVAIKVDREEHPEVDSALITAAGAFTDQLGWPLNVFTTPEGRTFHAGTYSPPEPRAGHPSFRQVLDAVADAWTTRRDQVEQGAGQLSAAIREASERGSVASPLPDAAALDRVAAELAAFEDPEHGGFGSAPKFPVAPVVLLLDTLAASGALAPERAEATRALVRRTLDAMAGSDLRDPVEGGFFRYSTRRDWSEPHYERMLYDNALLLDAYARAGDEEVAAGIAAFLAGTLRRESGGFASAQDSESTVGGRRVEGGYYALDATGRAAEEPPAVDGKVLTGWNGLAIGALARAGRAFGRGAWIEAARAAA
;
A
#
# COMPACT_ATOMS: atom_id res chain seq x y z
N MET A 1 5.04 -28.80 -10.28
CA MET A 1 3.69 -29.05 -9.73
C MET A 1 3.23 -27.72 -9.15
N PRO A 2 1.97 -27.31 -9.37
CA PRO A 2 1.45 -26.11 -8.75
C PRO A 2 1.49 -26.27 -7.22
N ASN A 3 1.87 -25.21 -6.52
CA ASN A 3 1.91 -25.19 -5.06
C ASN A 3 0.50 -25.00 -4.47
N ARG A 4 0.39 -24.83 -3.15
CA ARG A 4 -0.90 -24.78 -2.44
C ARG A 4 -1.73 -23.53 -2.73
N LEU A 5 -1.20 -22.56 -3.48
CA LEU A 5 -1.93 -21.37 -3.88
C LEU A 5 -2.85 -21.59 -5.10
N ALA A 6 -2.79 -22.76 -5.75
CA ALA A 6 -3.63 -23.07 -6.92
C ALA A 6 -5.15 -23.04 -6.61
N ASP A 7 -5.52 -23.22 -5.34
CA ASP A 7 -6.90 -23.19 -4.87
C ASP A 7 -7.28 -21.84 -4.23
N ALA A 8 -6.41 -20.83 -4.31
CA ALA A 8 -6.67 -19.51 -3.73
C ALA A 8 -7.76 -18.74 -4.50
N VAL A 9 -8.50 -17.89 -3.80
CA VAL A 9 -9.49 -17.00 -4.41
C VAL A 9 -8.81 -15.73 -4.94
N SER A 10 -7.82 -15.21 -4.22
CA SER A 10 -7.05 -14.03 -4.63
C SER A 10 -6.36 -14.23 -5.98
N PRO A 11 -6.61 -13.35 -6.97
CA PRO A 11 -5.84 -13.32 -8.22
C PRO A 11 -4.34 -13.13 -7.99
N TYR A 12 -3.96 -12.38 -6.93
CA TYR A 12 -2.56 -12.19 -6.57
C TYR A 12 -1.92 -13.50 -6.13
N LEU A 13 -2.56 -14.28 -5.25
CA LEU A 13 -2.04 -15.57 -4.81
C LEU A 13 -1.98 -16.58 -5.96
N LEU A 14 -3.02 -16.62 -6.81
CA LEU A 14 -3.05 -17.47 -7.99
C LEU A 14 -1.90 -17.17 -8.96
N SER A 15 -1.50 -15.91 -9.09
CA SER A 15 -0.34 -15.52 -9.92
C SER A 15 1.00 -16.13 -9.46
N HIS A 16 1.04 -16.70 -8.26
CA HIS A 16 2.21 -17.36 -7.68
C HIS A 16 2.06 -18.89 -7.58
N ALA A 17 0.94 -19.46 -8.06
CA ALA A 17 0.65 -20.90 -7.94
C ALA A 17 1.68 -21.78 -8.68
N ASP A 18 2.26 -21.26 -9.77
CA ASP A 18 3.25 -21.98 -10.59
C ASP A 18 4.71 -21.67 -10.20
N ASN A 19 4.94 -20.83 -9.19
CA ASN A 19 6.30 -20.57 -8.71
C ASN A 19 6.90 -21.87 -8.13
N PRO A 20 8.21 -22.12 -8.33
CA PRO A 20 8.91 -23.28 -7.76
C PRO A 20 9.02 -23.26 -6.23
N VAL A 21 8.79 -22.10 -5.61
CA VAL A 21 8.66 -21.98 -4.14
C VAL A 21 7.39 -22.71 -3.70
N ASP A 22 7.49 -23.54 -2.65
CA ASP A 22 6.37 -24.26 -2.02
C ASP A 22 5.51 -23.32 -1.17
N TRP A 23 4.91 -22.32 -1.83
CA TRP A 23 4.08 -21.32 -1.17
C TRP A 23 2.88 -21.97 -0.48
N ARG A 24 2.58 -21.46 0.71
CA ARG A 24 1.37 -21.75 1.48
C ARG A 24 0.53 -20.48 1.62
N PRO A 25 -0.81 -20.59 1.65
CA PRO A 25 -1.66 -19.48 2.07
C PRO A 25 -1.43 -19.17 3.56
N TRP A 26 -1.89 -18.01 4.00
CA TRP A 26 -1.89 -17.66 5.42
C TRP A 26 -2.76 -18.65 6.22
N GLY A 27 -2.21 -19.24 7.28
CA GLY A 27 -2.93 -20.20 8.12
C GLY A 27 -2.05 -20.88 9.17
N PRO A 28 -2.65 -21.43 10.24
CA PRO A 28 -1.92 -22.08 11.33
C PRO A 28 -1.13 -23.32 10.88
N GLU A 29 -1.53 -23.98 9.78
CA GLU A 29 -0.87 -25.17 9.24
C GLU A 29 0.56 -24.88 8.77
N ALA A 30 0.83 -23.68 8.27
CA ALA A 30 2.17 -23.29 7.85
C ALA A 30 3.12 -23.13 9.05
N PHE A 31 2.64 -22.50 10.13
CA PHE A 31 3.40 -22.36 11.38
C PHE A 31 3.61 -23.71 12.09
N ALA A 32 2.59 -24.58 12.10
CA ALA A 32 2.71 -25.93 12.63
C ALA A 32 3.75 -26.76 11.86
N GLU A 33 3.79 -26.62 10.53
CA GLU A 33 4.82 -27.26 9.71
C GLU A 33 6.23 -26.71 10.02
N ALA A 34 6.35 -25.40 10.19
CA ALA A 34 7.63 -24.77 10.54
C ALA A 34 8.14 -25.28 11.89
N ALA A 35 7.25 -25.43 12.87
CA ALA A 35 7.56 -26.00 14.17
C ALA A 35 7.97 -27.48 14.05
N ARG A 36 7.26 -28.27 13.23
CA ARG A 36 7.59 -29.68 12.98
C ARG A 36 8.97 -29.85 12.34
N ARG A 37 9.32 -28.96 11.41
CA ARG A 37 10.60 -28.96 10.69
C ARG A 37 11.73 -28.25 11.42
N ASP A 38 11.41 -27.51 12.48
CA ASP A 38 12.31 -26.66 13.24
C ASP A 38 13.04 -25.61 12.37
N VAL A 39 12.29 -24.97 11.48
CA VAL A 39 12.79 -23.94 10.55
C VAL A 39 12.02 -22.63 10.67
N PRO A 40 12.60 -21.47 10.33
CA PRO A 40 11.88 -20.19 10.33
C PRO A 40 10.76 -20.15 9.27
N VAL A 41 9.85 -19.20 9.44
CA VAL A 41 8.80 -18.89 8.47
C VAL A 41 9.16 -17.60 7.73
N LEU A 42 9.11 -17.64 6.39
CA LEU A 42 9.05 -16.43 5.56
C LEU A 42 7.59 -16.09 5.29
N VAL A 43 7.15 -14.91 5.69
CA VAL A 43 5.85 -14.35 5.30
C VAL A 43 6.09 -13.23 4.28
N SER A 44 5.67 -13.46 3.03
CA SER A 44 5.82 -12.52 1.92
C SER A 44 4.47 -11.91 1.56
N VAL A 45 4.28 -10.64 1.91
CA VAL A 45 3.04 -9.88 1.73
C VAL A 45 3.12 -9.02 0.46
N GLY A 46 2.05 -9.04 -0.33
CA GLY A 46 1.89 -8.16 -1.50
C GLY A 46 0.43 -8.08 -1.94
N TYR A 47 0.21 -7.59 -3.15
CA TYR A 47 -1.10 -7.40 -3.77
C TYR A 47 -0.96 -7.35 -5.29
N SER A 48 -2.07 -7.53 -5.99
CA SER A 48 -2.14 -7.80 -7.44
C SER A 48 -1.61 -6.66 -8.31
N THR A 49 -1.72 -5.41 -7.87
CA THR A 49 -1.35 -4.22 -8.64
C THR A 49 0.02 -3.65 -8.25
N CYS A 50 0.72 -4.32 -7.34
CA CYS A 50 2.03 -3.91 -6.82
C CYS A 50 3.17 -4.25 -7.80
N HIS A 51 3.78 -3.24 -8.42
CA HIS A 51 4.89 -3.43 -9.37
C HIS A 51 6.07 -4.21 -8.78
N TRP A 52 6.62 -3.77 -7.65
CA TRP A 52 7.79 -4.42 -7.04
C TRP A 52 7.51 -5.85 -6.58
N CYS A 53 6.24 -6.18 -6.30
CA CYS A 53 5.82 -7.53 -6.00
C CYS A 53 5.94 -8.43 -7.24
N HIS A 54 5.54 -7.92 -8.41
CA HIS A 54 5.72 -8.61 -9.69
C HIS A 54 7.18 -8.74 -10.09
N VAL A 55 7.97 -7.66 -9.93
CA VAL A 55 9.42 -7.68 -10.18
C VAL A 55 10.08 -8.77 -9.35
N MET A 56 9.85 -8.80 -8.04
CA MET A 56 10.44 -9.81 -7.16
C MET A 56 9.97 -11.22 -7.50
N ALA A 57 8.70 -11.39 -7.89
CA ALA A 57 8.20 -12.70 -8.31
C ALA A 57 8.92 -13.22 -9.55
N ARG A 58 9.05 -12.40 -10.59
CA ARG A 58 9.72 -12.77 -11.86
C ARG A 58 11.23 -12.97 -11.69
N GLU A 59 11.89 -12.07 -10.98
CA GLU A 59 13.36 -12.05 -10.90
C GLU A 59 13.90 -13.01 -9.84
N THR A 60 13.15 -13.22 -8.74
CA THR A 60 13.65 -13.91 -7.55
C THR A 60 12.87 -15.19 -7.27
N PHE A 61 11.53 -15.15 -7.15
CA PHE A 61 10.75 -16.33 -6.73
C PHE A 61 10.56 -17.38 -7.83
N GLN A 62 10.83 -17.04 -9.09
CA GLN A 62 10.83 -17.98 -10.21
C GLN A 62 12.16 -18.73 -10.41
N ASP A 63 13.25 -18.32 -9.74
CA ASP A 63 14.54 -19.04 -9.82
C ASP A 63 14.46 -20.39 -9.08
N PRO A 64 14.56 -21.55 -9.77
CA PRO A 64 14.49 -22.86 -9.13
C PRO A 64 15.58 -23.10 -8.08
N ALA A 65 16.78 -22.52 -8.25
CA ALA A 65 17.88 -22.70 -7.30
C ALA A 65 17.60 -21.96 -5.99
N LEU A 66 17.10 -20.72 -6.09
CA LEU A 66 16.66 -19.97 -4.92
C LEU A 66 15.45 -20.63 -4.26
N ALA A 67 14.49 -21.08 -5.04
CA ALA A 67 13.30 -21.76 -4.53
C ALA A 67 13.62 -23.05 -3.79
N SER A 68 14.54 -23.89 -4.30
CA SER A 68 15.00 -25.08 -3.57
C SER A 68 15.56 -24.69 -2.19
N ARG A 69 16.41 -23.66 -2.16
CA ARG A 69 17.00 -23.19 -0.91
C ARG A 69 15.96 -22.69 0.08
N LEU A 70 14.98 -21.93 -0.41
CA LEU A 70 13.87 -21.45 0.39
C LEU A 70 13.02 -22.61 0.92
N ASN A 71 12.68 -23.58 0.06
CA ASN A 71 11.88 -24.73 0.40
C ASN A 71 12.57 -25.64 1.44
N ASP A 72 13.89 -25.78 1.37
CA ASP A 72 14.68 -26.61 2.30
C ASP A 72 14.87 -25.94 3.66
N GLY A 73 15.13 -24.62 3.67
CA GLY A 73 15.48 -23.87 4.87
C GLY A 73 14.32 -23.19 5.60
N PHE A 74 13.14 -23.12 4.98
CA PHE A 74 12.03 -22.30 5.48
C PHE A 74 10.67 -22.95 5.19
N VAL A 75 9.65 -22.45 5.88
CA VAL A 75 8.26 -22.52 5.41
C VAL A 75 7.88 -21.16 4.84
N ALA A 76 7.47 -21.12 3.57
CA ALA A 76 7.14 -19.89 2.87
C ALA A 76 5.62 -19.68 2.79
N ILE A 77 5.15 -18.54 3.28
CA ILE A 77 3.76 -18.10 3.26
C ILE A 77 3.62 -16.90 2.33
N LYS A 78 2.64 -16.94 1.44
CA LYS A 78 2.25 -15.80 0.59
C LYS A 78 0.94 -15.21 1.11
N VAL A 79 0.92 -13.89 1.27
CA VAL A 79 -0.24 -13.16 1.79
C VAL A 79 -0.66 -12.08 0.79
N ASP A 80 -1.95 -12.06 0.44
CA ASP A 80 -2.59 -10.91 -0.19
C ASP A 80 -3.04 -9.95 0.91
N ARG A 81 -2.45 -8.75 0.97
CA ARG A 81 -2.81 -7.74 1.98
C ARG A 81 -4.25 -7.25 1.85
N GLU A 82 -4.87 -7.41 0.69
CA GLU A 82 -6.26 -6.98 0.48
C GLU A 82 -7.25 -7.98 1.07
N GLU A 83 -6.86 -9.27 1.18
CA GLU A 83 -7.63 -10.30 1.89
C GLU A 83 -7.29 -10.33 3.39
N HIS A 84 -6.03 -10.06 3.75
CA HIS A 84 -5.51 -10.07 5.12
C HIS A 84 -4.87 -8.74 5.54
N PRO A 85 -5.63 -7.63 5.59
CA PRO A 85 -5.11 -6.32 5.99
C PRO A 85 -4.62 -6.29 7.45
N GLU A 86 -5.17 -7.15 8.31
CA GLU A 86 -4.74 -7.32 9.70
C GLU A 86 -3.33 -7.90 9.80
N VAL A 87 -2.99 -8.84 8.91
CA VAL A 87 -1.65 -9.45 8.86
C VAL A 87 -0.65 -8.43 8.34
N ASP A 88 -0.99 -7.72 7.26
CA ASP A 88 -0.18 -6.64 6.70
C ASP A 88 0.15 -5.57 7.76
N SER A 89 -0.87 -5.06 8.47
CA SER A 89 -0.69 -4.04 9.50
C SER A 89 0.18 -4.51 10.66
N ALA A 90 0.02 -5.77 11.11
CA ALA A 90 0.82 -6.32 12.20
C ALA A 90 2.29 -6.48 11.78
N LEU A 91 2.53 -6.96 10.56
CA LEU A 91 3.87 -7.18 10.02
C LEU A 91 4.58 -5.87 9.67
N ILE A 92 3.88 -4.86 9.15
CA ILE A 92 4.43 -3.51 8.95
C ILE A 92 4.88 -2.90 10.29
N THR A 93 4.07 -3.06 11.34
CA THR A 93 4.41 -2.59 12.69
C THR A 93 5.69 -3.26 13.21
N ALA A 94 5.79 -4.58 13.05
CA ALA A 94 6.98 -5.33 13.46
C ALA A 94 8.21 -4.99 12.61
N ALA A 95 8.03 -4.84 11.30
CA ALA A 95 9.10 -4.51 10.36
C ALA A 95 9.71 -3.13 10.64
N GLY A 96 8.91 -2.16 11.11
CA GLY A 96 9.39 -0.82 11.48
C GLY A 96 10.46 -0.81 12.59
N ALA A 97 10.67 -1.91 13.31
CA ALA A 97 11.78 -2.05 14.25
C ALA A 97 13.13 -2.35 13.57
N PHE A 98 13.11 -2.77 12.30
CA PHE A 98 14.30 -3.22 11.54
C PHE A 98 14.58 -2.37 10.31
N THR A 99 13.58 -1.68 9.77
CA THR A 99 13.72 -0.93 8.51
C THR A 99 13.10 0.46 8.62
N ASP A 100 13.86 1.45 8.16
CA ASP A 100 13.41 2.84 8.09
C ASP A 100 12.45 3.07 6.90
N GLN A 101 12.59 2.27 5.83
CA GLN A 101 11.79 2.38 4.62
C GLN A 101 10.93 1.13 4.43
N LEU A 102 9.66 1.27 4.81
CA LEU A 102 8.65 0.24 4.66
C LEU A 102 7.97 0.32 3.28
N GLY A 103 7.51 -0.82 2.77
CA GLY A 103 6.85 -0.92 1.48
C GLY A 103 6.59 -2.36 1.09
N TRP A 104 6.06 -2.56 -0.12
CA TRP A 104 5.76 -3.88 -0.66
C TRP A 104 6.65 -4.19 -1.87
N PRO A 105 7.06 -5.46 -2.07
CA PRO A 105 6.72 -6.64 -1.27
C PRO A 105 7.37 -6.57 0.11
N LEU A 106 6.60 -6.93 1.15
CA LEU A 106 7.11 -6.98 2.51
C LEU A 106 7.46 -8.44 2.83
N ASN A 107 8.74 -8.70 3.10
CA ASN A 107 9.24 -10.03 3.42
C ASN A 107 9.67 -10.06 4.89
N VAL A 108 8.90 -10.78 5.70
CA VAL A 108 9.14 -10.89 7.15
C VAL A 108 9.52 -12.31 7.51
N PHE A 109 10.62 -12.45 8.26
CA PHE A 109 11.04 -13.72 8.81
C PHE A 109 10.66 -13.82 10.28
N THR A 110 9.99 -14.92 10.62
CA THR A 110 9.44 -15.17 11.95
C THR A 110 9.88 -16.52 12.48
N THR A 111 9.90 -16.67 13.81
CA THR A 111 10.05 -17.97 14.46
C THR A 111 8.84 -18.86 14.12
N PRO A 112 8.89 -20.18 14.36
CA PRO A 112 7.72 -21.05 14.19
C PRO A 112 6.46 -20.60 14.96
N GLU A 113 6.62 -19.83 16.04
CA GLU A 113 5.51 -19.24 16.81
C GLU A 113 5.02 -17.90 16.24
N GLY A 114 5.51 -17.46 15.08
CA GLY A 114 5.11 -16.23 14.41
C GLY A 114 5.76 -14.95 14.97
N ARG A 115 6.81 -15.06 15.79
CA ARG A 115 7.49 -13.87 16.33
C ARG A 115 8.51 -13.33 15.32
N THR A 116 8.37 -12.08 14.92
CA THR A 116 9.23 -11.45 13.92
C THR A 116 10.64 -11.20 14.46
N PHE A 117 11.66 -11.56 13.68
CA PHE A 117 13.06 -11.27 14.02
C PHE A 117 13.87 -10.64 12.88
N HIS A 118 13.34 -10.61 11.66
CA HIS A 118 13.94 -9.89 10.54
C HIS A 118 12.88 -9.49 9.53
N ALA A 119 13.07 -8.37 8.84
CA ALA A 119 12.18 -7.90 7.79
C ALA A 119 12.96 -7.12 6.73
N GLY A 120 12.44 -7.13 5.50
CA GLY A 120 12.93 -6.32 4.39
C GLY A 120 11.85 -6.15 3.33
N THR A 121 12.08 -5.21 2.40
CA THR A 121 11.16 -4.95 1.29
C THR A 121 11.59 -5.73 0.04
N TYR A 122 11.87 -5.05 -1.07
CA TYR A 122 12.43 -5.66 -2.27
C TYR A 122 13.89 -6.07 -2.06
N SER A 123 14.25 -7.27 -2.53
CA SER A 123 15.63 -7.74 -2.59
C SER A 123 15.93 -8.28 -4.00
N PRO A 124 16.96 -7.76 -4.68
CA PRO A 124 17.31 -8.18 -6.03
C PRO A 124 17.84 -9.63 -6.07
N PRO A 125 17.84 -10.28 -7.25
CA PRO A 125 18.43 -11.61 -7.42
C PRO A 125 19.95 -11.61 -7.24
N GLU A 126 20.60 -10.51 -7.64
CA GLU A 126 22.04 -10.29 -7.51
C GLU A 126 22.34 -9.07 -6.63
N PRO A 127 23.45 -9.06 -5.87
CA PRO A 127 23.76 -7.98 -4.94
C PRO A 127 23.91 -6.64 -5.68
N ARG A 128 23.39 -5.57 -5.10
CA ARG A 128 23.56 -4.19 -5.58
C ARG A 128 24.17 -3.33 -4.47
N ALA A 129 24.76 -2.19 -4.82
CA ALA A 129 25.36 -1.29 -3.84
C ALA A 129 24.34 -0.93 -2.75
N GLY A 130 24.63 -1.29 -1.50
CA GLY A 130 23.74 -1.05 -0.36
C GLY A 130 22.55 -2.01 -0.20
N HIS A 131 22.35 -2.94 -1.13
CA HIS A 131 21.21 -3.88 -1.12
C HIS A 131 21.67 -5.33 -1.31
N PRO A 132 21.59 -6.19 -0.27
CA PRO A 132 21.93 -7.59 -0.39
C PRO A 132 20.99 -8.29 -1.37
N SER A 133 21.48 -9.33 -2.04
CA SER A 133 20.58 -10.18 -2.82
C SER A 133 19.65 -10.97 -1.90
N PHE A 134 18.49 -11.40 -2.40
CA PHE A 134 17.59 -12.21 -1.60
C PHE A 134 18.24 -13.52 -1.15
N ARG A 135 19.16 -14.08 -1.96
CA ARG A 135 19.99 -15.21 -1.55
C ARG A 135 20.82 -14.89 -0.31
N GLN A 136 21.54 -13.77 -0.29
CA GLN A 136 22.32 -13.36 0.88
C GLN A 136 21.45 -13.14 2.13
N VAL A 137 20.23 -12.63 1.95
CA VAL A 137 19.25 -12.49 3.04
C VAL A 137 18.86 -13.86 3.60
N LEU A 138 18.49 -14.82 2.75
CA LEU A 138 18.16 -16.19 3.19
C LEU A 138 19.31 -16.84 3.95
N ASP A 139 20.55 -16.62 3.50
CA ASP A 139 21.75 -17.20 4.10
C ASP A 139 22.00 -16.65 5.49
N ALA A 140 21.89 -15.33 5.63
CA ALA A 140 22.07 -14.64 6.91
C ALA A 140 20.97 -15.03 7.91
N VAL A 141 19.73 -15.18 7.45
CA VAL A 141 18.60 -15.62 8.30
C VAL A 141 18.78 -17.07 8.74
N ALA A 142 19.15 -17.97 7.81
CA ALA A 142 19.37 -19.38 8.14
C ALA A 142 20.57 -19.58 9.08
N ASP A 143 21.67 -18.85 8.86
CA ASP A 143 22.79 -18.81 9.80
C ASP A 143 22.33 -18.33 11.18
N ALA A 144 21.64 -17.19 11.26
CA ALA A 144 21.17 -16.65 12.54
C ALA A 144 20.28 -17.65 13.30
N TRP A 145 19.37 -18.33 12.60
CA TRP A 145 18.51 -19.35 13.19
C TRP A 145 19.29 -20.57 13.72
N THR A 146 20.31 -21.01 12.99
CA THR A 146 21.03 -22.26 13.31
C THR A 146 22.20 -22.05 14.28
N THR A 147 22.92 -20.93 14.18
CA THR A 147 24.14 -20.66 14.96
C THR A 147 23.91 -19.72 16.14
N ARG A 148 22.84 -18.91 16.09
CA ARG A 148 22.53 -17.87 17.08
C ARG A 148 21.07 -17.90 17.54
N ARG A 149 20.46 -19.09 17.58
CA ARG A 149 19.04 -19.30 17.89
C ARG A 149 18.56 -18.56 19.15
N ASP A 150 19.28 -18.69 20.26
CA ASP A 150 18.89 -18.06 21.52
C ASP A 150 18.77 -16.54 21.40
N GLN A 151 19.66 -15.90 20.62
CA GLN A 151 19.63 -14.46 20.37
C GLN A 151 18.43 -14.09 19.49
N VAL A 152 18.14 -14.91 18.46
CA VAL A 152 16.97 -14.72 17.60
C VAL A 152 15.69 -14.80 18.43
N GLU A 153 15.52 -15.86 19.22
CA GLU A 153 14.31 -16.07 20.02
C GLU A 153 14.14 -15.00 21.11
N GLN A 154 15.23 -14.56 21.73
CA GLN A 154 15.20 -13.48 22.72
C GLN A 154 14.80 -12.15 22.07
N GLY A 155 15.43 -11.78 20.95
CA GLY A 155 15.14 -10.55 20.23
C GLY A 155 13.70 -10.50 19.71
N ALA A 156 13.24 -11.58 19.07
CA ALA A 156 11.86 -11.72 18.63
C ALA A 156 10.86 -11.64 19.80
N GLY A 157 11.18 -12.26 20.93
CA GLY A 157 10.38 -12.20 22.15
C GLY A 157 10.25 -10.78 22.71
N GLN A 158 11.37 -10.05 22.80
CA GLN A 158 11.38 -8.66 23.26
C GLN A 158 10.57 -7.73 22.35
N LEU A 159 10.74 -7.85 21.04
CA LEU A 159 9.97 -7.07 20.07
C LEU A 159 8.47 -7.36 20.19
N SER A 160 8.10 -8.64 20.22
CA SER A 160 6.69 -9.04 20.34
C SER A 160 6.05 -8.53 21.64
N ALA A 161 6.78 -8.58 22.75
CA ALA A 161 6.33 -8.05 24.03
C ALA A 161 6.15 -6.52 23.99
N ALA A 162 7.09 -5.79 23.38
CA ALA A 162 7.03 -4.34 23.25
C ALA A 162 5.83 -3.88 22.38
N ILE A 163 5.57 -4.57 21.26
CA ILE A 163 4.42 -4.29 20.40
C ILE A 163 3.11 -4.53 21.16
N ARG A 164 3.00 -5.66 21.88
CA ARG A 164 1.83 -5.97 22.69
C ARG A 164 1.59 -4.93 23.78
N GLU A 165 2.64 -4.54 24.50
CA GLU A 165 2.54 -3.50 25.54
C GLU A 165 2.13 -2.13 24.97
N ALA A 166 2.63 -1.77 23.78
CA ALA A 166 2.22 -0.55 23.09
C ALA A 166 0.73 -0.61 22.69
N SER A 167 0.27 -1.75 22.16
CA SER A 167 -1.14 -1.97 21.82
C SER A 167 -2.06 -1.93 23.04
N GLU A 168 -1.67 -2.59 24.13
CA GLU A 168 -2.41 -2.60 25.41
C GLU A 168 -2.51 -1.19 26.00
N ARG A 169 -1.43 -0.40 25.98
CA ARG A 169 -1.45 1.01 26.40
C ARG A 169 -2.40 1.88 25.57
N GLY A 170 -2.52 1.61 24.27
CA GLY A 170 -3.49 2.28 23.39
C GLY A 170 -4.94 1.81 23.59
N SER A 171 -5.14 0.60 24.11
CA SER A 171 -6.47 0.02 24.39
C SER A 171 -7.08 0.48 25.70
N VAL A 172 -6.29 0.97 26.67
CA VAL A 172 -6.85 1.61 27.87
C VAL A 172 -7.52 2.89 27.40
N ALA A 173 -8.79 3.11 27.79
CA ALA A 173 -9.56 4.28 27.43
C ALA A 173 -8.86 5.57 27.92
N SER A 174 -7.93 6.07 27.09
CA SER A 174 -7.30 7.35 27.26
C SER A 174 -8.39 8.41 27.01
N PRO A 175 -8.44 9.50 27.78
CA PRO A 175 -9.32 10.60 27.45
C PRO A 175 -9.07 11.05 26.00
N LEU A 176 -10.15 11.45 25.32
CA LEU A 176 -10.03 12.03 23.97
C LEU A 176 -9.05 13.21 24.02
N PRO A 177 -8.25 13.41 22.95
CA PRO A 177 -7.27 14.50 22.91
C PRO A 177 -7.98 15.85 23.07
N ASP A 178 -7.42 16.71 23.92
CA ASP A 178 -7.88 18.09 24.06
C ASP A 178 -7.40 18.98 22.91
N ALA A 179 -7.89 20.22 22.84
CA ALA A 179 -7.51 21.17 21.80
C ALA A 179 -5.99 21.40 21.75
N ALA A 180 -5.32 21.45 22.91
CA ALA A 180 -3.87 21.63 22.97
C ALA A 180 -3.10 20.42 22.39
N ALA A 181 -3.60 19.20 22.59
CA ALA A 181 -3.05 18.00 22.00
C ALA A 181 -3.26 17.98 20.47
N LEU A 182 -4.45 18.32 20.00
CA LEU A 182 -4.73 18.43 18.56
C LEU A 182 -3.88 19.51 17.88
N ASP A 183 -3.70 20.64 18.56
CA ASP A 183 -2.84 21.74 18.13
C ASP A 183 -1.38 21.28 17.99
N ARG A 184 -0.86 20.51 18.96
CA ARG A 184 0.49 19.90 18.87
C ARG A 184 0.60 18.91 17.71
N VAL A 185 -0.38 18.02 17.53
CA VAL A 185 -0.38 17.06 16.40
C VAL A 185 -0.33 17.78 15.06
N ALA A 186 -1.11 18.85 14.88
CA ALA A 186 -1.05 19.65 13.66
C ALA A 186 0.33 20.28 13.42
N ALA A 187 1.01 20.74 14.48
CA ALA A 187 2.36 21.30 14.39
C ALA A 187 3.41 20.24 14.05
N GLU A 188 3.32 19.06 14.66
CA GLU A 188 4.22 17.93 14.37
C GLU A 188 4.07 17.47 12.92
N LEU A 189 2.85 17.30 12.43
CA LEU A 189 2.58 16.94 11.04
C LEU A 189 3.06 18.02 10.06
N ALA A 190 2.87 19.30 10.39
CA ALA A 190 3.35 20.41 9.56
C ALA A 190 4.89 20.44 9.45
N ALA A 191 5.63 19.92 10.44
CA ALA A 191 7.09 19.84 10.37
C ALA A 191 7.59 18.85 9.30
N PHE A 192 6.73 17.94 8.83
CA PHE A 192 7.03 17.05 7.70
C PHE A 192 6.70 17.67 6.34
N GLU A 193 6.14 18.89 6.30
CA GLU A 193 5.84 19.56 5.04
C GLU A 193 7.11 19.71 4.19
N ASP A 194 6.96 19.44 2.91
CA ASP A 194 7.89 19.86 1.87
C ASP A 194 7.42 21.21 1.29
N PRO A 195 7.99 22.35 1.73
CA PRO A 195 7.51 23.66 1.29
C PRO A 195 7.91 23.98 -0.16
N GLU A 196 8.86 23.25 -0.76
CA GLU A 196 9.35 23.49 -2.11
C GLU A 196 8.48 22.81 -3.16
N HIS A 197 8.11 21.55 -2.91
CA HIS A 197 7.31 20.75 -3.84
C HIS A 197 5.88 20.44 -3.34
N GLY A 198 5.48 20.95 -2.18
CA GLY A 198 4.19 20.66 -1.53
C GLY A 198 4.07 19.21 -1.03
N GLY A 199 3.15 18.94 -0.11
CA GLY A 199 3.00 17.61 0.50
C GLY A 199 4.02 17.32 1.60
N PHE A 200 4.31 16.04 1.83
CA PHE A 200 5.05 15.59 3.03
C PHE A 200 6.21 14.68 2.69
N GLY A 201 7.28 14.78 3.49
CA GLY A 201 8.43 13.89 3.44
C GLY A 201 9.31 14.07 2.21
N SER A 202 10.13 13.04 1.94
CA SER A 202 11.08 12.99 0.83
C SER A 202 10.66 11.96 -0.24
N ALA A 203 11.58 11.56 -1.10
CA ALA A 203 11.37 10.50 -2.09
C ALA A 203 11.52 9.10 -1.46
N PRO A 204 10.66 8.11 -1.79
CA PRO A 204 9.45 8.23 -2.63
C PRO A 204 8.32 8.96 -1.90
N LYS A 205 7.51 9.71 -2.65
CA LYS A 205 6.53 10.66 -2.11
C LYS A 205 5.09 10.23 -2.38
N PHE A 206 4.29 10.11 -1.32
CA PHE A 206 2.90 9.65 -1.35
C PHE A 206 1.92 10.80 -1.10
N PRO A 207 0.69 10.74 -1.66
CA PRO A 207 -0.36 11.72 -1.39
C PRO A 207 -0.72 11.89 0.09
N VAL A 208 -0.59 10.81 0.88
CA VAL A 208 -0.98 10.73 2.31
C VAL A 208 -2.33 11.39 2.60
N ALA A 209 -3.33 11.12 1.75
CA ALA A 209 -4.66 11.75 1.80
C ALA A 209 -5.33 11.72 3.20
N PRO A 210 -5.18 10.68 4.05
CA PRO A 210 -5.67 10.74 5.44
C PRO A 210 -5.08 11.90 6.27
N VAL A 211 -3.79 12.22 6.10
CA VAL A 211 -3.13 13.34 6.79
C VAL A 211 -3.67 14.66 6.27
N VAL A 212 -3.83 14.79 4.95
CA VAL A 212 -4.42 15.98 4.32
C VAL A 212 -5.84 16.24 4.85
N LEU A 213 -6.68 15.21 4.88
CA LEU A 213 -8.05 15.29 5.39
C LEU A 213 -8.10 15.59 6.90
N LEU A 214 -7.19 15.01 7.68
CA LEU A 214 -7.07 15.30 9.11
C LEU A 214 -6.72 16.77 9.34
N LEU A 215 -5.69 17.29 8.68
CA LEU A 215 -5.25 18.67 8.80
C LEU A 215 -6.33 19.67 8.37
N ASP A 216 -7.02 19.39 7.26
CA ASP A 216 -8.18 20.15 6.81
C ASP A 216 -9.29 20.19 7.88
N THR A 217 -9.63 19.01 8.43
CA THR A 217 -10.63 18.88 9.49
C THR A 217 -10.22 19.65 10.75
N LEU A 218 -8.97 19.54 11.19
CA LEU A 218 -8.45 20.26 12.36
C LEU A 218 -8.52 21.78 12.14
N ALA A 219 -8.11 22.26 10.97
CA ALA A 219 -8.15 23.67 10.64
C ALA A 219 -9.59 24.23 10.55
N ALA A 220 -10.57 23.41 10.16
CA ALA A 220 -11.97 23.80 10.12
C ALA A 220 -12.70 23.69 11.48
N SER A 221 -12.19 22.86 12.39
CA SER A 221 -12.87 22.52 13.65
C SER A 221 -12.87 23.62 14.72
N GLY A 222 -11.97 24.60 14.63
CA GLY A 222 -11.72 25.56 15.69
C GLY A 222 -10.86 25.03 16.85
N ALA A 223 -10.33 23.80 16.74
CA ALA A 223 -9.44 23.21 17.75
C ALA A 223 -8.02 23.79 17.74
N LEU A 224 -7.60 24.39 16.61
CA LEU A 224 -6.27 24.96 16.45
C LEU A 224 -6.24 26.44 16.84
N ALA A 225 -5.09 26.93 17.31
CA ALA A 225 -4.88 28.36 17.46
C ALA A 225 -5.10 29.09 16.11
N PRO A 226 -5.69 30.31 16.07
CA PRO A 226 -6.08 30.95 14.81
C PRO A 226 -4.96 31.04 13.75
N GLU A 227 -3.74 31.40 14.16
CA GLU A 227 -2.58 31.45 13.26
C GLU A 227 -2.19 30.07 12.73
N ARG A 228 -2.30 29.02 13.56
CA ARG A 228 -2.02 27.65 13.14
C ARG A 228 -3.08 27.13 12.20
N ALA A 229 -4.35 27.39 12.48
CA ALA A 229 -5.44 27.03 11.58
C ALA A 229 -5.21 27.60 10.17
N GLU A 230 -4.79 28.87 10.08
CA GLU A 230 -4.50 29.50 8.79
C GLU A 230 -3.28 28.88 8.09
N ALA A 231 -2.18 28.67 8.82
CA ALA A 231 -1.00 28.00 8.27
C ALA A 231 -1.32 26.58 7.79
N THR A 232 -2.13 25.83 8.54
CA THR A 232 -2.57 24.48 8.18
C THR A 232 -3.45 24.47 6.92
N ARG A 233 -4.38 25.43 6.76
CA ARG A 233 -5.15 25.57 5.50
C ARG A 233 -4.25 25.84 4.31
N ALA A 234 -3.27 26.73 4.48
CA ALA A 234 -2.31 27.05 3.42
C ALA A 234 -1.46 25.83 3.02
N LEU A 235 -1.02 25.03 4.00
CA LEU A 235 -0.30 23.77 3.77
C LEU A 235 -1.15 22.77 2.98
N VAL A 236 -2.40 22.53 3.42
CA VAL A 236 -3.34 21.63 2.72
C VAL A 236 -3.53 22.09 1.28
N ARG A 237 -3.74 23.39 1.07
CA ARG A 237 -3.92 23.96 -0.27
C ARG A 237 -2.69 23.76 -1.15
N ARG A 238 -1.48 24.10 -0.66
CA ARG A 238 -0.22 23.87 -1.39
C ARG A 238 -0.04 22.41 -1.78
N THR A 239 -0.36 21.50 -0.88
CA THR A 239 -0.25 20.06 -1.11
C THR A 239 -1.19 19.60 -2.22
N LEU A 240 -2.46 20.00 -2.17
CA LEU A 240 -3.45 19.66 -3.20
C LEU A 240 -3.13 20.28 -4.56
N ASP A 241 -2.73 21.55 -4.59
CA ASP A 241 -2.36 22.24 -5.84
C ASP A 241 -1.12 21.57 -6.48
N ALA A 242 -0.10 21.23 -5.67
CA ALA A 242 1.10 20.56 -6.15
C ALA A 242 0.79 19.18 -6.76
N MET A 243 -0.02 18.36 -6.08
CA MET A 243 -0.41 17.05 -6.63
C MET A 243 -1.23 17.19 -7.91
N ALA A 244 -2.21 18.10 -7.95
CA ALA A 244 -3.09 18.29 -9.11
C ALA A 244 -2.34 18.76 -10.36
N GLY A 245 -1.29 19.56 -10.18
CA GLY A 245 -0.43 20.08 -11.25
C GLY A 245 0.75 19.19 -11.63
N SER A 246 0.85 17.98 -11.07
CA SER A 246 1.98 17.06 -11.28
C SER A 246 1.62 15.84 -12.13
N ASP A 247 2.66 15.08 -12.51
CA ASP A 247 2.54 13.80 -13.22
C ASP A 247 1.83 12.72 -12.39
N LEU A 248 1.58 12.95 -11.10
CA LEU A 248 0.82 12.05 -10.24
C LEU A 248 -0.66 11.96 -10.65
N ARG A 249 -1.22 12.99 -11.28
CA ARG A 249 -2.58 12.99 -11.81
C ARG A 249 -2.58 12.47 -13.24
N ASP A 250 -3.44 11.51 -13.55
CA ASP A 250 -3.62 11.07 -14.93
C ASP A 250 -4.35 12.15 -15.75
N PRO A 251 -3.71 12.76 -16.76
CA PRO A 251 -4.30 13.87 -17.50
C PRO A 251 -5.36 13.42 -18.51
N VAL A 252 -5.46 12.11 -18.82
CA VAL A 252 -6.36 11.57 -19.84
C VAL A 252 -7.62 11.01 -19.19
N GLU A 253 -7.46 10.15 -18.18
CA GLU A 253 -8.57 9.44 -17.54
C GLU A 253 -8.95 9.99 -16.16
N GLY A 254 -8.22 11.00 -15.67
CA GLY A 254 -8.40 11.56 -14.34
C GLY A 254 -7.96 10.63 -13.22
N GLY A 255 -8.18 10.99 -11.97
CA GLY A 255 -7.65 10.21 -10.85
C GLY A 255 -6.13 10.33 -10.69
N PHE A 256 -5.62 9.67 -9.66
CA PHE A 256 -4.23 9.76 -9.23
C PHE A 256 -3.57 8.38 -9.21
N PHE A 257 -2.30 8.38 -9.57
CA PHE A 257 -1.37 7.28 -9.37
C PHE A 257 -0.95 7.19 -7.90
N ARG A 258 -0.42 6.03 -7.51
CA ARG A 258 -0.15 5.65 -6.13
C ARG A 258 0.81 6.59 -5.40
N TYR A 259 1.97 6.83 -6.01
CA TYR A 259 3.03 7.67 -5.46
C TYR A 259 4.05 8.06 -6.54
N SER A 260 4.91 9.00 -6.20
CA SER A 260 6.02 9.46 -7.02
C SER A 260 7.35 8.92 -6.52
N THR A 261 8.21 8.44 -7.41
CA THR A 261 9.59 8.05 -7.02
C THR A 261 10.46 9.26 -6.70
N ARG A 262 10.09 10.45 -7.18
CA ARG A 262 10.79 11.71 -6.91
C ARG A 262 10.05 12.58 -5.89
N ARG A 263 10.80 13.49 -5.26
CA ARG A 263 10.29 14.44 -4.27
C ARG A 263 9.38 15.51 -4.91
N ASP A 264 9.57 15.79 -6.18
CA ASP A 264 8.86 16.83 -6.96
C ASP A 264 7.58 16.31 -7.65
N TRP A 265 7.11 15.13 -7.26
CA TRP A 265 5.94 14.44 -7.85
C TRP A 265 6.11 13.92 -9.28
N SER A 266 7.33 13.94 -9.83
CA SER A 266 7.66 13.34 -11.13
C SER A 266 7.98 11.85 -11.04
N GLU A 267 7.88 11.14 -12.16
CA GLU A 267 8.13 9.68 -12.25
C GLU A 267 7.20 8.87 -11.29
N PRO A 268 5.88 8.86 -11.55
CA PRO A 268 4.93 8.12 -10.74
C PRO A 268 5.11 6.60 -10.87
N HIS A 269 4.72 5.88 -9.82
CA HIS A 269 4.34 4.48 -9.90
C HIS A 269 2.85 4.40 -10.19
N TYR A 270 2.53 3.77 -11.32
CA TYR A 270 1.27 3.98 -12.04
C TYR A 270 0.09 3.13 -11.54
N GLU A 271 0.24 2.49 -10.39
CA GLU A 271 -0.85 1.80 -9.71
C GLU A 271 -1.94 2.82 -9.32
N ARG A 272 -3.22 2.48 -9.52
CA ARG A 272 -4.34 3.39 -9.19
C ARG A 272 -5.31 2.71 -8.23
N MET A 273 -5.23 3.07 -6.95
CA MET A 273 -6.04 2.45 -5.90
C MET A 273 -7.37 3.16 -5.70
N LEU A 274 -8.42 2.39 -5.41
CA LEU A 274 -9.75 2.90 -5.07
C LEU A 274 -9.72 3.82 -3.85
N TYR A 275 -9.06 3.41 -2.77
CA TYR A 275 -9.10 4.17 -1.52
C TYR A 275 -8.31 5.47 -1.59
N ASP A 276 -7.16 5.49 -2.28
CA ASP A 276 -6.38 6.72 -2.47
C ASP A 276 -7.23 7.75 -3.23
N ASN A 277 -7.81 7.32 -4.35
CA ASN A 277 -8.66 8.17 -5.18
C ASN A 277 -9.95 8.59 -4.44
N ALA A 278 -10.58 7.71 -3.67
CA ALA A 278 -11.74 8.06 -2.86
C ALA A 278 -11.42 9.13 -1.81
N LEU A 279 -10.30 9.01 -1.10
CA LEU A 279 -9.88 9.99 -0.11
C LEU A 279 -9.47 11.33 -0.75
N LEU A 280 -8.78 11.28 -1.90
CA LEU A 280 -8.44 12.48 -2.67
C LEU A 280 -9.70 13.17 -3.22
N LEU A 281 -10.72 12.42 -3.66
CA LEU A 281 -11.99 13.00 -4.08
C LEU A 281 -12.64 13.80 -2.94
N ASP A 282 -12.65 13.27 -1.71
CA ASP A 282 -13.13 14.02 -0.55
C ASP A 282 -12.28 15.27 -0.28
N ALA A 283 -10.95 15.16 -0.39
CA ALA A 283 -10.05 16.29 -0.15
C ALA A 283 -10.24 17.42 -1.18
N TYR A 284 -10.28 17.11 -2.48
CA TYR A 284 -10.52 18.10 -3.54
C TYR A 284 -11.95 18.66 -3.50
N ALA A 285 -12.94 17.86 -3.10
CA ALA A 285 -14.31 18.35 -2.90
C ALA A 285 -14.39 19.39 -1.76
N ARG A 286 -13.67 19.17 -0.65
CA ARG A 286 -13.60 20.15 0.46
C ARG A 286 -12.82 21.41 0.06
N ALA A 287 -11.77 21.26 -0.76
CA ALA A 287 -11.01 22.38 -1.30
C ALA A 287 -11.76 23.18 -2.39
N GLY A 288 -12.90 22.67 -2.87
CA GLY A 288 -13.71 23.32 -3.90
C GLY A 288 -13.16 23.19 -5.32
N ASP A 289 -12.29 22.22 -5.57
CA ASP A 289 -11.70 21.97 -6.90
C ASP A 289 -12.55 20.97 -7.69
N GLU A 290 -13.54 21.48 -8.42
CA GLU A 290 -14.47 20.66 -9.18
C GLU A 290 -13.79 19.94 -10.36
N GLU A 291 -12.77 20.54 -10.99
CA GLU A 291 -12.09 19.95 -12.15
C GLU A 291 -11.38 18.66 -11.74
N VAL A 292 -10.56 18.73 -10.69
CA VAL A 292 -9.82 17.57 -10.20
C VAL A 292 -10.78 16.52 -9.63
N ALA A 293 -11.78 16.94 -8.85
CA ALA A 293 -12.81 16.05 -8.32
C ALA A 293 -13.58 15.32 -9.44
N ALA A 294 -13.89 16.01 -10.54
CA ALA A 294 -14.57 15.42 -11.69
C ALA A 294 -13.71 14.36 -12.39
N GLY A 295 -12.41 14.60 -12.54
CA GLY A 295 -11.48 13.62 -13.07
C GLY A 295 -11.41 12.35 -12.21
N ILE A 296 -11.33 12.51 -10.88
CA ILE A 296 -11.34 11.36 -9.96
C ILE A 296 -12.67 10.60 -10.06
N ALA A 297 -13.81 11.30 -10.03
CA ALA A 297 -15.12 10.68 -10.13
C ALA A 297 -15.31 9.93 -11.46
N ALA A 298 -14.77 10.45 -12.56
CA ALA A 298 -14.76 9.78 -13.86
C ALA A 298 -13.94 8.49 -13.83
N PHE A 299 -12.75 8.49 -13.22
CA PHE A 299 -11.97 7.27 -13.02
C PHE A 299 -12.74 6.22 -12.20
N LEU A 300 -13.32 6.61 -11.05
CA LEU A 300 -14.06 5.69 -10.20
C LEU A 300 -15.27 5.08 -10.94
N ALA A 301 -16.08 5.91 -11.60
CA ALA A 301 -17.30 5.46 -12.26
C ALA A 301 -17.06 4.77 -13.62
N GLY A 302 -16.02 5.15 -14.34
CA GLY A 302 -15.71 4.63 -15.68
C GLY A 302 -14.78 3.42 -15.66
N THR A 303 -13.76 3.43 -14.79
CA THR A 303 -12.70 2.40 -14.79
C THR A 303 -12.90 1.35 -13.71
N LEU A 304 -13.23 1.75 -12.48
CA LEU A 304 -13.33 0.82 -11.35
C LEU A 304 -14.75 0.27 -11.14
N ARG A 305 -15.78 0.89 -11.69
CA ARG A 305 -17.17 0.45 -11.52
C ARG A 305 -17.39 -0.97 -12.04
N ARG A 306 -17.98 -1.86 -11.25
CA ARG A 306 -18.31 -3.25 -11.62
C ARG A 306 -19.80 -3.40 -11.93
N GLU A 307 -20.17 -4.49 -12.60
CA GLU A 307 -21.56 -4.80 -12.95
C GLU A 307 -22.47 -4.91 -11.71
N SER A 308 -21.94 -5.39 -10.59
CA SER A 308 -22.64 -5.45 -9.29
C SER A 308 -22.99 -4.07 -8.72
N GLY A 309 -22.41 -3.01 -9.28
CA GLY A 309 -22.46 -1.68 -8.75
C GLY A 309 -21.35 -1.34 -7.77
N GLY A 310 -20.62 -2.31 -7.24
CA GLY A 310 -19.41 -2.02 -6.46
C GLY A 310 -18.30 -1.39 -7.31
N PHE A 311 -17.26 -0.92 -6.64
CA PHE A 311 -16.00 -0.51 -7.23
C PHE A 311 -14.93 -1.56 -6.96
N ALA A 312 -14.16 -1.87 -7.99
CA ALA A 312 -12.96 -2.69 -7.95
C ALA A 312 -11.89 -2.04 -7.06
N SER A 313 -10.97 -2.85 -6.52
CA SER A 313 -10.01 -2.40 -5.50
C SER A 313 -8.90 -1.51 -6.09
N ALA A 314 -8.46 -1.81 -7.32
CA ALA A 314 -7.38 -1.08 -7.98
C ALA A 314 -7.34 -1.32 -9.50
N GLN A 315 -6.55 -0.52 -10.21
CA GLN A 315 -6.08 -0.78 -11.57
C GLN A 315 -4.56 -0.95 -11.57
N ASP A 316 -4.09 -1.93 -12.35
CA ASP A 316 -2.68 -2.36 -12.46
C ASP A 316 -1.80 -1.21 -12.97
N SER A 317 -0.54 -1.20 -12.50
CA SER A 317 0.49 -0.29 -12.98
C SER A 317 1.12 -0.77 -14.29
N GLU A 318 1.07 -2.10 -14.55
CA GLU A 318 1.59 -2.72 -15.77
C GLU A 318 0.51 -2.96 -16.83
N SER A 319 0.89 -2.77 -18.10
CA SER A 319 0.06 -3.07 -19.27
C SER A 319 0.94 -3.54 -20.43
N THR A 320 0.34 -4.27 -21.36
CA THR A 320 1.03 -4.69 -22.59
C THR A 320 0.88 -3.61 -23.64
N VAL A 321 1.96 -2.90 -23.96
CA VAL A 321 2.00 -1.91 -25.04
C VAL A 321 3.03 -2.36 -26.08
N GLY A 322 2.62 -2.41 -27.35
CA GLY A 322 3.49 -2.90 -28.42
C GLY A 322 4.06 -4.31 -28.18
N GLY A 323 3.29 -5.19 -27.51
CA GLY A 323 3.68 -6.56 -27.19
C GLY A 323 4.64 -6.72 -25.99
N ARG A 324 4.94 -5.65 -25.26
CA ARG A 324 5.77 -5.67 -24.05
C ARG A 324 4.95 -5.26 -22.84
N ARG A 325 4.89 -6.12 -21.82
CA ARG A 325 4.32 -5.76 -20.52
C ARG A 325 5.31 -4.89 -19.75
N VAL A 326 4.95 -3.63 -19.50
CA VAL A 326 5.79 -2.64 -18.81
C VAL A 326 4.93 -1.79 -17.88
N GLU A 327 5.51 -1.36 -16.76
CA GLU A 327 4.87 -0.35 -15.89
C GLU A 327 4.82 1.00 -16.63
N GLY A 328 3.69 1.72 -16.53
CA GLY A 328 3.57 3.09 -17.03
C GLY A 328 3.40 3.26 -18.54
N GLY A 329 3.63 2.21 -19.33
CA GLY A 329 3.60 2.28 -20.80
C GLY A 329 2.30 2.82 -21.37
N TYR A 330 1.15 2.29 -20.92
CA TYR A 330 -0.17 2.78 -21.30
C TYR A 330 -0.43 4.21 -20.86
N TYR A 331 -0.01 4.56 -19.64
CA TYR A 331 -0.29 5.86 -19.05
C TYR A 331 0.52 6.99 -19.69
N ALA A 332 1.67 6.68 -20.30
CA ALA A 332 2.45 7.62 -21.10
C ALA A 332 1.82 7.96 -22.47
N LEU A 333 0.79 7.24 -22.90
CA LEU A 333 0.08 7.49 -24.15
C LEU A 333 -0.96 8.60 -23.97
N ASP A 334 -1.19 9.35 -25.05
CA ASP A 334 -2.32 10.27 -25.15
C ASP A 334 -3.65 9.51 -25.31
N ALA A 335 -4.77 10.25 -25.36
CA ALA A 335 -6.10 9.65 -25.51
C ALA A 335 -6.25 8.78 -26.77
N THR A 336 -5.56 9.12 -27.86
CA THR A 336 -5.65 8.36 -29.12
C THR A 336 -4.84 7.06 -29.00
N GLY A 337 -3.65 7.12 -28.41
CA GLY A 337 -2.81 5.96 -28.16
C GLY A 337 -3.48 4.98 -27.18
N ARG A 338 -4.05 5.47 -26.09
CA ARG A 338 -4.76 4.63 -25.11
C ARG A 338 -5.97 3.91 -25.71
N ALA A 339 -6.69 4.55 -26.64
CA ALA A 339 -7.81 3.93 -27.34
C ALA A 339 -7.40 2.78 -28.29
N ALA A 340 -6.11 2.71 -28.66
CA ALA A 340 -5.58 1.68 -29.53
C ALA A 340 -4.93 0.50 -28.78
N GLU A 341 -4.77 0.61 -27.46
CA GLU A 341 -4.13 -0.39 -26.61
C GLU A 341 -5.13 -1.03 -25.64
N GLU A 342 -4.82 -2.23 -25.15
CA GLU A 342 -5.60 -2.85 -24.09
C GLU A 342 -5.35 -2.10 -22.76
N PRO A 343 -6.41 -1.66 -22.05
CA PRO A 343 -6.22 -0.94 -20.79
C PRO A 343 -5.58 -1.85 -19.73
N PRO A 344 -4.82 -1.27 -18.78
CA PRO A 344 -4.29 -2.01 -17.64
C PRO A 344 -5.40 -2.74 -16.89
N ALA A 345 -5.09 -3.96 -16.45
CA ALA A 345 -6.05 -4.83 -15.81
C ALA A 345 -6.61 -4.20 -14.52
N VAL A 346 -7.87 -4.52 -14.21
CA VAL A 346 -8.52 -4.05 -12.98
C VAL A 346 -8.62 -5.21 -12.00
N ASP A 347 -8.18 -4.99 -10.76
CA ASP A 347 -8.44 -5.94 -9.68
C ASP A 347 -9.91 -5.84 -9.26
N GLY A 348 -10.68 -6.84 -9.71
CA GLY A 348 -12.13 -6.92 -9.55
C GLY A 348 -12.63 -7.06 -8.11
N LYS A 349 -11.76 -7.20 -7.10
CA LYS A 349 -12.17 -7.33 -5.70
C LYS A 349 -13.01 -6.14 -5.24
N VAL A 350 -14.20 -6.41 -4.71
CA VAL A 350 -15.08 -5.39 -4.12
C VAL A 350 -14.90 -5.41 -2.61
N LEU A 351 -13.99 -4.58 -2.11
CA LEU A 351 -13.68 -4.48 -0.68
C LEU A 351 -14.66 -3.53 0.01
N THR A 352 -15.42 -4.01 1.00
CA THR A 352 -16.48 -3.26 1.68
C THR A 352 -15.99 -1.93 2.26
N GLY A 353 -14.85 -1.93 2.95
CA GLY A 353 -14.31 -0.71 3.55
C GLY A 353 -13.93 0.36 2.52
N TRP A 354 -13.29 -0.04 1.42
CA TRP A 354 -12.85 0.88 0.36
C TRP A 354 -14.04 1.41 -0.46
N ASN A 355 -15.03 0.54 -0.70
CA ASN A 355 -16.29 0.96 -1.30
C ASN A 355 -17.03 1.98 -0.42
N GLY A 356 -17.03 1.79 0.91
CA GLY A 356 -17.56 2.78 1.85
C GLY A 356 -16.89 4.16 1.72
N LEU A 357 -15.56 4.19 1.56
CA LEU A 357 -14.83 5.44 1.28
C LEU A 357 -15.28 6.08 -0.04
N ALA A 358 -15.35 5.30 -1.11
CA ALA A 358 -15.75 5.78 -2.43
C ALA A 358 -17.19 6.29 -2.47
N ILE A 359 -18.14 5.54 -1.89
CA ILE A 359 -19.55 5.94 -1.73
C ILE A 359 -19.64 7.26 -0.98
N GLY A 360 -18.96 7.36 0.17
CA GLY A 360 -18.95 8.57 0.99
C GLY A 360 -18.38 9.78 0.25
N ALA A 361 -17.26 9.61 -0.46
CA ALA A 361 -16.62 10.66 -1.23
C ALA A 361 -17.48 11.13 -2.41
N LEU A 362 -18.04 10.20 -3.21
CA LEU A 362 -18.94 10.51 -4.32
C LEU A 362 -20.22 11.22 -3.85
N ALA A 363 -20.81 10.79 -2.73
CA ALA A 363 -21.98 11.44 -2.17
C ALA A 363 -21.68 12.87 -1.68
N ARG A 364 -20.55 13.08 -0.98
CA ARG A 364 -20.14 14.41 -0.50
C ARG A 364 -19.77 15.34 -1.65
N ALA A 365 -18.96 14.89 -2.60
CA ALA A 365 -18.58 15.65 -3.78
C ALA A 365 -19.80 15.95 -4.66
N GLY A 366 -20.66 14.96 -4.91
CA GLY A 366 -21.88 15.11 -5.69
C GLY A 366 -22.82 16.16 -5.09
N ARG A 367 -22.94 16.20 -3.76
CA ARG A 367 -23.69 17.24 -3.06
C ARG A 367 -23.01 18.61 -3.16
N ALA A 368 -21.69 18.68 -2.95
CA ALA A 368 -20.93 19.94 -2.93
C ALA A 368 -20.98 20.67 -4.28
N PHE A 369 -20.92 19.92 -5.38
CA PHE A 369 -20.88 20.48 -6.75
C PHE A 369 -22.20 20.32 -7.52
N GLY A 370 -23.27 19.82 -6.89
CA GLY A 370 -24.56 19.63 -7.56
C GLY A 370 -24.55 18.56 -8.68
N ARG A 371 -23.65 17.57 -8.60
CA ARG A 371 -23.47 16.51 -9.60
C ARG A 371 -24.32 15.29 -9.25
N GLY A 372 -25.58 15.28 -9.69
CA GLY A 372 -26.52 14.18 -9.45
C GLY A 372 -26.01 12.80 -9.88
N ALA A 373 -25.27 12.72 -10.99
CA ALA A 373 -24.67 11.46 -11.46
C ALA A 373 -23.69 10.83 -10.46
N TRP A 374 -22.96 11.64 -9.68
CA TRP A 374 -22.04 11.11 -8.67
C TRP A 374 -22.79 10.54 -7.46
N ILE A 375 -23.91 11.16 -7.09
CA ILE A 375 -24.80 10.66 -6.04
C ILE A 375 -25.44 9.34 -6.48
N GLU A 376 -25.85 9.22 -7.74
CA GLU A 376 -26.41 7.96 -8.27
C GLU A 376 -25.36 6.85 -8.34
N ALA A 377 -24.12 7.16 -8.72
CA ALA A 377 -23.02 6.20 -8.66
C ALA A 377 -22.78 5.70 -7.22
N ALA A 378 -22.81 6.61 -6.24
CA ALA A 378 -22.72 6.26 -4.81
C ALA A 378 -23.91 5.38 -4.36
N ARG A 379 -25.14 5.76 -4.71
CA ARG A 379 -26.36 5.01 -4.38
C ARG A 379 -26.32 3.60 -4.95
N ALA A 380 -25.88 3.46 -6.19
CA ALA A 380 -25.84 2.17 -6.85
C ALA A 380 -24.67 1.28 -6.40
N ALA A 381 -23.74 1.79 -5.57
CA ALA A 381 -22.67 0.99 -4.95
C ALA A 381 -22.98 0.60 -3.49
N ALA A 382 -23.99 1.23 -2.87
CA ALA A 382 -24.46 0.96 -1.51
C ALA A 382 -25.49 -0.17 -1.49
#